data_AF-A0A3D0TK33-F1
#
_entry.id   AF-A0A3D0TK33-F1
#
_cell.length_a   1.000
_cell.length_b   1.000
_cell.length_c   1.000
_cell.angle_alpha   90.00
_cell.angle_beta   90.00
_cell.angle_gamma   90.00
#
_symmetry.space_group_name_H-M   'P 1'
#
loop_
_entity.id
_entity.type
_entity.pdbx_description
1 polymer ?
#
loop_
_entity_poly.entity_id
_entity_poly.type
_entity_poly.pdbx_seq_one_letter_code
_entity_poly.pdbx_strand_id
1 'polypeptide(L)'
;HLQYGSAYIFEASSFTPGLLSLESQKVTLASPGLDLKGTINGMPCLGHGQYLSVPAETEDISGLTVRYYGSEAPADKVAGTVSVIQNGFQFRVGIPEPHIELLSLASIHTSHLGVDTENVSGFNSLQEIDIQTEQRIKDSMRVLEKSLKEISEVRARVKVFCDTTFNDSMKNLRNEYDKLVITDQNIENSEEAHDFAEQTGNIIAKNLVRSTEAQAHQNQETVLSLLK
;
A
#
# COMPACT_ATOMS: atom_id res chain seq x y z
N HIS A 1 -1.44 4.59 -40.95
CA HIS A 1 -0.77 5.05 -39.72
C HIS A 1 -1.64 4.62 -38.54
N LEU A 2 -1.07 3.99 -37.51
CA LEU A 2 -1.82 3.44 -36.36
C LEU A 2 -1.55 4.19 -35.05
N GLN A 3 -0.78 5.28 -35.09
CA GLN A 3 -0.51 6.11 -33.91
C GLN A 3 -1.52 7.27 -33.90
N TYR A 4 -2.08 7.54 -32.72
CA TYR A 4 -3.16 8.51 -32.52
C TYR A 4 -2.67 9.69 -31.71
N GLY A 5 -3.27 10.85 -31.93
CA GLY A 5 -2.98 12.07 -31.17
C GLY A 5 -2.23 13.12 -31.96
N SER A 6 -1.96 14.23 -31.29
CA SER A 6 -1.32 15.41 -31.90
C SER A 6 0.19 15.28 -32.06
N ALA A 7 0.81 14.34 -31.34
CA ALA A 7 2.26 14.15 -31.32
C ALA A 7 2.83 13.51 -32.59
N TYR A 8 2.00 12.85 -33.40
CA TYR A 8 2.45 12.05 -34.53
C TYR A 8 2.13 12.72 -35.86
N ILE A 9 3.15 12.76 -36.72
CA ILE A 9 3.06 13.28 -38.09
C ILE A 9 3.85 12.36 -39.01
N PHE A 10 3.41 12.26 -40.26
CA PHE A 10 4.14 11.54 -41.29
C PHE A 10 4.15 12.33 -42.59
N GLU A 11 5.12 11.99 -43.43
CA GLU A 11 5.31 12.61 -44.72
C GLU A 11 5.09 11.56 -45.81
N ALA A 12 4.45 11.95 -46.91
CA ALA A 12 4.25 11.09 -48.05
C ALA A 12 4.45 11.85 -49.36
N SER A 13 4.86 11.13 -50.40
CA SER A 13 4.92 11.64 -51.77
C SER A 13 4.47 10.58 -52.76
N SER A 14 4.05 11.01 -53.95
CA SER A 14 3.61 10.12 -55.03
C SER A 14 4.31 10.49 -56.34
N PHE A 15 4.59 9.49 -57.18
CA PHE A 15 5.05 9.72 -58.56
C PHE A 15 3.93 10.23 -59.47
N THR A 16 2.67 9.94 -59.12
CA THR A 16 1.49 10.48 -59.81
C THR A 16 1.03 11.75 -59.09
N PRO A 17 1.10 12.93 -59.75
CA PRO A 17 0.57 14.17 -59.18
C PRO A 17 -0.92 14.05 -58.84
N GLY A 18 -1.33 14.64 -57.72
CA GLY A 18 -2.73 14.71 -57.27
C GLY A 18 -3.21 13.54 -56.39
N LEU A 19 -2.41 12.48 -56.18
CA LEU A 19 -2.79 11.37 -55.30
C LEU A 19 -2.47 11.65 -53.82
N LEU A 20 -1.18 11.75 -53.50
CA LEU A 20 -0.69 12.08 -52.14
C LEU A 20 0.00 13.45 -52.09
N SER A 21 0.44 13.94 -53.26
CA SER A 21 1.17 15.20 -53.40
C SER A 21 0.71 15.95 -54.64
N LEU A 22 0.66 17.29 -54.57
CA LEU A 22 0.25 18.14 -55.69
C LEU A 22 1.15 18.00 -56.93
N GLU A 23 2.44 17.75 -56.71
CA GLU A 23 3.44 17.52 -57.74
C GLU A 23 4.08 16.14 -57.56
N SER A 24 4.62 15.58 -58.64
CA SER A 24 5.36 14.32 -58.61
C SER A 24 6.58 14.43 -57.71
N GLN A 25 6.77 13.45 -56.81
CA GLN A 25 7.91 13.36 -55.87
C GLN A 25 8.02 14.54 -54.89
N LYS A 26 6.97 15.36 -54.76
CA LYS A 26 6.92 16.43 -53.76
C LYS A 26 6.43 15.88 -52.43
N VAL A 27 7.23 16.07 -51.39
CA VAL A 27 6.87 15.65 -50.03
C VAL A 27 5.73 16.52 -49.50
N THR A 28 4.67 15.88 -49.01
CA THR A 28 3.53 16.52 -48.38
C THR A 28 3.40 16.00 -46.95
N LEU A 29 3.31 16.92 -45.99
CA LEU A 29 3.08 16.57 -44.59
C LEU A 29 1.60 16.24 -44.36
N ALA A 30 1.34 15.17 -43.62
CA ALA A 30 0.00 14.88 -43.11
C ALA A 30 -0.37 15.85 -41.99
N SER A 31 -1.65 16.18 -41.85
CA SER A 31 -2.14 16.90 -40.67
C SER A 31 -2.08 15.98 -39.44
N PRO A 32 -1.58 16.47 -38.29
CA PRO A 32 -1.56 15.68 -37.06
C PRO A 32 -2.98 15.39 -36.56
N GLY A 33 -3.12 14.31 -35.80
CA GLY A 33 -4.37 13.97 -35.13
C GLY A 33 -4.69 14.93 -33.97
N LEU A 34 -5.79 14.62 -33.26
CA LEU A 34 -6.18 15.32 -32.04
C LEU A 34 -6.13 14.35 -30.86
N ASP A 35 -5.72 14.85 -29.71
CA ASP A 35 -5.80 14.10 -28.45
C ASP A 35 -7.23 14.15 -27.89
N LEU A 36 -7.63 13.07 -27.21
CA LEU A 36 -8.90 13.06 -26.49
C LEU A 36 -8.98 14.17 -25.46
N LYS A 37 -10.12 14.86 -25.43
CA LYS A 37 -10.40 15.86 -24.42
C LYS A 37 -11.75 15.56 -23.78
N GLY A 38 -11.78 15.49 -22.47
CA GLY A 38 -13.00 15.16 -21.75
C GLY A 38 -12.82 15.25 -20.24
N THR A 39 -13.85 14.80 -19.53
CA THR A 39 -13.86 14.70 -18.09
C THR A 39 -14.19 13.28 -17.65
N ILE A 40 -13.61 12.86 -16.53
CA ILE A 40 -14.01 11.63 -15.82
C ILE A 40 -14.62 12.07 -14.50
N ASN A 41 -15.87 11.68 -14.28
CA ASN A 41 -16.66 12.09 -13.09
C ASN A 41 -16.70 13.63 -12.88
N GLY A 42 -16.76 14.40 -13.98
CA GLY A 42 -16.75 15.86 -13.95
C GLY A 42 -15.36 16.51 -13.80
N MET A 43 -14.30 15.74 -13.54
CA MET A 43 -12.95 16.25 -13.42
C MET A 43 -12.24 16.34 -14.78
N PRO A 44 -11.54 17.44 -15.10
CA PRO A 44 -10.76 17.55 -16.33
C PRO A 44 -9.60 16.56 -16.33
N CYS A 45 -9.45 15.83 -17.43
CA CYS A 45 -8.42 14.82 -17.59
C CYS A 45 -7.44 15.19 -18.70
N LEU A 46 -6.26 14.57 -18.67
CA LEU A 46 -5.19 14.78 -19.63
C LEU A 46 -5.35 13.80 -20.80
N GLY A 47 -5.38 14.36 -22.01
CA GLY A 47 -5.47 13.59 -23.25
C GLY A 47 -4.11 13.25 -23.82
N HIS A 48 -3.93 12.00 -24.26
CA HIS A 48 -2.82 11.60 -25.11
C HIS A 48 -3.28 10.58 -26.13
N GLY A 49 -3.43 10.99 -27.39
CA GLY A 49 -4.02 10.16 -28.43
C GLY A 49 -5.41 9.67 -28.04
N GLN A 50 -5.56 8.35 -27.91
CA GLN A 50 -6.82 7.69 -27.50
C GLN A 50 -6.96 7.51 -25.99
N TYR A 51 -6.03 8.02 -25.18
CA TYR A 51 -6.06 7.87 -23.73
C TYR A 51 -6.49 9.15 -23.06
N LEU A 52 -7.31 9.02 -22.03
CA LEU A 52 -7.74 10.08 -21.14
C LEU A 52 -7.37 9.68 -19.71
N SER A 53 -6.41 10.38 -19.11
CA SER A 53 -5.84 10.06 -17.80
C SER A 53 -6.21 11.10 -16.75
N VAL A 54 -6.63 10.63 -15.58
CA VAL A 54 -6.85 11.49 -14.41
C VAL A 54 -5.50 11.96 -13.86
N PRO A 55 -5.35 13.26 -13.54
CA PRO A 55 -4.15 13.77 -12.87
C PRO A 55 -3.83 13.01 -11.57
N ALA A 56 -2.54 12.87 -11.27
CA ALA A 56 -2.09 12.09 -10.10
C ALA A 56 -2.53 12.67 -8.74
N GLU A 57 -2.95 13.94 -8.71
CA GLU A 57 -3.22 14.70 -7.48
C GLU A 57 -4.67 14.60 -6.99
N THR A 58 -5.50 13.74 -7.59
CA THR A 58 -6.92 13.59 -7.19
C THR A 58 -7.12 12.45 -6.18
N GLU A 59 -7.71 12.69 -5.02
CA GLU A 59 -7.84 11.68 -3.95
C GLU A 59 -8.63 10.40 -4.36
N ASP A 60 -9.65 10.52 -5.21
CA ASP A 60 -10.59 9.40 -5.43
C ASP A 60 -10.29 8.52 -6.65
N ILE A 61 -9.79 9.12 -7.74
CA ILE A 61 -9.59 8.42 -9.03
C ILE A 61 -8.21 8.68 -9.64
N SER A 62 -7.21 9.00 -8.80
CA SER A 62 -5.82 9.23 -9.24
C SER A 62 -5.32 8.08 -10.11
N GLY A 63 -4.72 8.42 -11.25
CA GLY A 63 -4.09 7.45 -12.15
C GLY A 63 -5.06 6.62 -12.98
N LEU A 64 -6.38 6.79 -12.83
CA LEU A 64 -7.36 6.15 -13.71
C LEU A 64 -7.14 6.64 -15.13
N THR A 65 -6.94 5.71 -16.06
CA THR A 65 -6.79 6.00 -17.49
C THR A 65 -7.82 5.22 -18.27
N VAL A 66 -8.55 5.91 -19.14
CA VAL A 66 -9.57 5.32 -20.00
C VAL A 66 -9.12 5.46 -21.45
N ARG A 67 -9.27 4.39 -22.23
CA ARG A 67 -9.05 4.41 -23.68
C ARG A 67 -10.38 4.48 -24.41
N TYR A 68 -10.51 5.43 -25.33
CA TYR A 68 -11.68 5.55 -26.20
C TYR A 68 -11.39 5.01 -27.60
N TYR A 69 -12.17 4.01 -28.02
CA TYR A 69 -12.05 3.38 -29.34
C TYR A 69 -12.93 4.03 -30.42
N GLY A 70 -13.78 4.98 -30.08
CA GLY A 70 -14.63 5.65 -31.06
C GLY A 70 -13.84 6.59 -31.96
N SER A 71 -14.26 6.72 -33.22
CA SER A 71 -13.64 7.60 -34.21
C SER A 71 -14.14 9.05 -34.16
N GLU A 72 -15.29 9.29 -33.52
CA GLU A 72 -15.93 10.60 -33.42
C GLU A 72 -16.34 10.92 -31.98
N ALA A 73 -16.54 12.20 -31.70
CA ALA A 73 -17.06 12.64 -30.41
C ALA A 73 -18.53 12.18 -30.25
N PRO A 74 -18.92 11.63 -29.09
CA PRO A 74 -20.31 11.22 -28.85
C PRO A 74 -21.27 12.40 -29.01
N ALA A 75 -22.41 12.19 -29.68
CA ALA A 75 -23.44 13.22 -29.90
C ALA A 75 -23.91 13.86 -28.58
N ASP A 76 -24.06 13.03 -27.55
CA ASP A 76 -24.58 13.45 -26.23
C ASP A 76 -23.46 13.93 -25.29
N LYS A 77 -22.23 14.09 -25.80
CA LYS A 77 -21.01 14.44 -25.04
C LYS A 77 -20.65 13.46 -23.91
N VAL A 78 -21.34 12.32 -23.83
CA VAL A 78 -21.06 11.24 -22.90
C VAL A 78 -20.67 10.01 -23.71
N ALA A 79 -19.43 9.55 -23.53
CA ALA A 79 -18.92 8.34 -24.20
C ALA A 79 -19.43 7.06 -23.54
N GLY A 80 -19.76 7.11 -22.24
CA GLY A 80 -20.27 5.98 -21.48
C GLY A 80 -20.03 6.15 -19.98
N THR A 81 -20.43 5.13 -19.21
CA THR A 81 -20.20 5.05 -17.75
C THR A 81 -19.30 3.86 -17.46
N VAL A 82 -18.26 4.08 -16.68
CA VAL A 82 -17.36 3.04 -16.18
C VAL A 82 -17.48 2.99 -14.67
N SER A 83 -17.86 1.84 -14.11
CA SER A 83 -17.85 1.61 -12.67
C SER A 83 -16.62 0.80 -12.31
N VAL A 84 -15.74 1.38 -11.49
CA VAL A 84 -14.52 0.73 -10.99
C VAL A 84 -14.77 0.34 -9.54
N ILE A 85 -14.61 -0.94 -9.23
CA ILE A 85 -14.67 -1.46 -7.86
C ILE A 85 -13.30 -2.03 -7.54
N GLN A 86 -12.66 -1.47 -6.51
CA GLN A 86 -11.33 -1.85 -6.08
C GLN A 86 -11.43 -2.76 -4.85
N ASN A 87 -11.48 -4.07 -5.09
CA ASN A 87 -11.52 -5.09 -4.02
C ASN A 87 -10.12 -5.29 -3.41
N GLY A 88 -9.69 -4.35 -2.58
CA GLY A 88 -8.43 -4.45 -1.84
C GLY A 88 -8.48 -5.50 -0.73
N PHE A 89 -7.31 -6.05 -0.41
CA PHE A 89 -7.13 -6.87 0.79
C PHE A 89 -7.27 -6.00 2.03
N GLN A 90 -8.05 -6.46 3.01
CA GLN A 90 -8.31 -5.72 4.24
C GLN A 90 -7.50 -6.33 5.37
N PHE A 91 -6.75 -5.50 6.09
CA PHE A 91 -5.94 -5.91 7.23
C PHE A 91 -6.36 -5.13 8.46
N ARG A 92 -6.69 -5.84 9.54
CA ARG A 92 -6.99 -5.21 10.83
C ARG A 92 -5.70 -5.09 11.64
N VAL A 93 -5.27 -3.87 11.90
CA VAL A 93 -3.97 -3.53 12.46
C VAL A 93 -4.11 -2.40 13.48
N GLY A 94 -3.08 -2.20 14.32
CA GLY A 94 -3.09 -1.19 15.37
C GLY A 94 -3.50 -1.70 16.77
N ILE A 95 -2.72 -1.30 17.77
CA ILE A 95 -2.99 -1.43 19.21
C ILE A 95 -2.61 -0.07 19.83
N PRO A 96 -3.45 0.52 20.71
CA PRO A 96 -4.70 -0.01 21.24
C PRO A 96 -5.93 0.24 20.35
N GLU A 97 -5.85 1.12 19.35
CA GLU A 97 -6.96 1.44 18.45
C GLU A 97 -6.88 0.60 17.16
N PRO A 98 -7.69 -0.46 17.03
CA PRO A 98 -7.71 -1.26 15.82
C PRO A 98 -8.36 -0.47 14.69
N HIS A 99 -7.68 -0.37 13.56
CA HIS A 99 -8.17 0.20 12.31
C HIS A 99 -7.98 -0.79 11.16
N ILE A 100 -8.68 -0.53 10.05
CA ILE A 100 -8.58 -1.34 8.83
C ILE A 100 -7.68 -0.61 7.84
N GLU A 101 -6.58 -1.25 7.48
CA GLU A 101 -5.71 -0.84 6.38
C GLU A 101 -6.08 -1.62 5.12
N LEU A 102 -6.16 -0.92 3.99
CA LEU A 102 -6.55 -1.48 2.70
C LEU A 102 -5.35 -1.55 1.77
N LEU A 103 -5.04 -2.74 1.27
CA LEU A 103 -4.02 -2.94 0.24
C LEU A 103 -4.68 -3.39 -1.06
N SER A 104 -4.71 -2.51 -2.05
CA SER A 104 -5.15 -2.88 -3.38
C SER A 104 -3.97 -3.18 -4.30
N LEU A 105 -4.08 -4.30 -5.02
CA LEU A 105 -3.07 -4.77 -5.96
C LEU A 105 -3.69 -4.87 -7.35
N ALA A 106 -2.90 -4.51 -8.37
CA ALA A 106 -3.24 -4.76 -9.75
C ALA A 106 -3.29 -6.28 -10.03
N SER A 107 -4.11 -6.68 -10.99
CA SER A 107 -4.18 -8.07 -11.44
C SER A 107 -2.83 -8.51 -12.02
N ILE A 108 -2.35 -9.68 -11.60
CA ILE A 108 -1.15 -10.34 -12.14
C ILE A 108 -1.51 -11.48 -13.09
N HIS A 109 -2.77 -11.55 -13.52
CA HIS A 109 -3.20 -12.54 -14.51
C HIS A 109 -2.52 -12.25 -15.86
N THR A 110 -2.08 -13.28 -16.58
CA THR A 110 -1.33 -13.11 -17.84
C THR A 110 -2.11 -12.35 -18.91
N SER A 111 -3.45 -12.37 -18.86
CA SER A 111 -4.31 -11.58 -19.77
C SER A 111 -4.34 -10.07 -19.44
N HIS A 112 -3.87 -9.68 -18.25
CA HIS A 112 -3.87 -8.29 -17.75
C HIS A 112 -2.45 -7.74 -17.57
N LEU A 113 -1.42 -8.51 -17.95
CA LEU A 113 -0.02 -8.12 -17.85
C LEU A 113 0.52 -7.76 -19.23
N GLY A 114 1.36 -6.73 -19.28
CA GLY A 114 1.96 -6.25 -20.54
C GLY A 114 0.93 -5.68 -21.52
N VAL A 115 -0.24 -5.27 -21.02
CA VAL A 115 -1.32 -4.68 -21.82
C VAL A 115 -0.88 -3.33 -22.37
N ASP A 116 -1.39 -2.92 -23.53
CA ASP A 116 -0.99 -1.67 -24.22
C ASP A 116 0.53 -1.59 -24.49
N THR A 117 1.15 -2.72 -24.81
CA THR A 117 2.53 -2.73 -25.31
C THR A 117 2.53 -2.56 -26.82
N GLU A 118 3.18 -1.52 -27.33
CA GLU A 118 3.33 -1.35 -28.77
C GLU A 118 4.20 -2.45 -29.37
N ASN A 119 3.59 -3.25 -30.24
CA ASN A 119 4.25 -4.35 -30.92
C ASN A 119 3.64 -4.57 -32.30
N VAL A 120 4.45 -5.08 -33.22
CA VAL A 120 4.05 -5.26 -34.62
C VAL A 120 3.26 -6.56 -34.82
N SER A 121 3.47 -7.52 -33.91
CA SER A 121 2.85 -8.85 -33.90
C SER A 121 1.40 -8.87 -33.42
N GLY A 122 0.88 -7.76 -32.88
CA GLY A 122 -0.50 -7.61 -32.43
C GLY A 122 -0.82 -8.25 -31.06
N PHE A 123 0.18 -8.54 -30.24
CA PHE A 123 0.00 -9.08 -28.89
C PHE A 123 -0.68 -8.06 -27.98
N ASN A 124 -1.79 -8.43 -27.35
CA ASN A 124 -2.48 -7.54 -26.41
C ASN A 124 -2.02 -7.75 -24.96
N SER A 125 -1.51 -8.93 -24.62
CA SER A 125 -1.12 -9.26 -23.24
C SER A 125 -0.05 -10.35 -23.21
N LEU A 126 0.50 -10.62 -22.02
CA LEU A 126 1.46 -11.69 -21.78
C LEU A 126 0.91 -13.08 -22.14
N GLN A 127 -0.41 -13.27 -22.16
CA GLN A 127 -1.04 -14.53 -22.56
C GLN A 127 -0.85 -14.86 -24.05
N GLU A 128 -0.71 -13.83 -24.90
CA GLU A 128 -0.73 -13.98 -26.36
C GLU A 128 0.67 -14.07 -26.98
N ILE A 129 1.72 -14.00 -26.16
CA ILE A 129 3.10 -14.00 -26.64
C ILE A 129 3.42 -15.27 -27.43
N ASP A 130 4.30 -15.13 -28.42
CA ASP A 130 4.71 -16.23 -29.28
C ASP A 130 6.15 -15.99 -29.78
N ILE A 131 6.90 -17.07 -29.92
CA ILE A 131 8.33 -17.10 -30.24
C ILE A 131 8.63 -17.78 -31.58
N GLN A 132 7.63 -18.01 -32.43
CA GLN A 132 7.79 -18.72 -33.71
C GLN A 132 8.64 -17.99 -34.76
N THR A 133 8.72 -16.66 -34.70
CA THR A 133 9.48 -15.84 -35.68
C THR A 133 10.34 -14.81 -34.98
N GLU A 134 11.43 -14.38 -35.61
CA GLU A 134 12.37 -13.40 -35.02
C GLU A 134 11.68 -12.10 -34.59
N GLN A 135 10.72 -11.60 -35.39
CA GLN A 135 9.92 -10.43 -35.04
C GLN A 135 9.05 -10.67 -33.80
N ARG A 136 8.39 -11.83 -33.73
CA ARG A 136 7.53 -12.21 -32.60
C ARG A 136 8.34 -12.41 -31.33
N ILE A 137 9.59 -12.86 -31.42
CA ILE A 137 10.52 -12.91 -30.28
C ILE A 137 10.78 -11.50 -29.74
N LYS A 138 11.14 -10.53 -30.60
CA LYS A 138 11.40 -9.14 -30.17
C LYS A 138 10.17 -8.50 -29.52
N ASP A 139 9.00 -8.71 -30.10
CA ASP A 139 7.74 -8.20 -29.59
C ASP A 139 7.34 -8.88 -28.26
N SER A 140 7.53 -10.20 -28.14
CA SER A 140 7.30 -10.95 -26.90
C SER A 140 8.23 -10.50 -25.78
N MET A 141 9.50 -10.22 -26.08
CA MET A 141 10.44 -9.67 -25.10
C MET A 141 9.96 -8.33 -24.56
N ARG A 142 9.45 -7.44 -25.43
CA ARG A 142 8.92 -6.14 -25.00
C ARG A 142 7.71 -6.28 -24.08
N VAL A 143 6.76 -7.16 -24.43
CA VAL A 143 5.60 -7.45 -23.57
C VAL A 143 6.05 -8.00 -22.22
N LEU A 144 7.01 -8.93 -22.22
CA LEU A 144 7.56 -9.55 -21.01
C LEU A 144 8.29 -8.54 -20.12
N GLU A 145 9.10 -7.66 -20.68
CA GLU A 145 9.76 -6.57 -19.94
C GLU A 145 8.75 -5.66 -19.25
N LYS A 146 7.66 -5.28 -19.96
CA LYS A 146 6.57 -4.49 -19.37
C LYS A 146 5.88 -5.25 -18.25
N SER A 147 5.51 -6.51 -18.48
CA SER A 147 4.88 -7.36 -17.45
C SER A 147 5.75 -7.53 -16.21
N LEU A 148 7.07 -7.72 -16.39
CA LEU A 148 8.01 -7.85 -15.28
C LEU A 148 8.09 -6.57 -14.45
N LYS A 149 8.06 -5.41 -15.11
CA LYS A 149 8.01 -4.11 -14.45
C LYS A 149 6.73 -3.97 -13.63
N GLU A 150 5.57 -4.27 -14.21
CA GLU A 150 4.26 -4.22 -13.53
C GLU A 150 4.23 -5.13 -12.28
N ILE A 151 4.72 -6.37 -12.39
CA ILE A 151 4.84 -7.29 -11.25
C ILE A 151 5.80 -6.75 -10.19
N SER A 152 6.93 -6.16 -10.62
CA SER A 152 7.92 -5.61 -9.71
C SER A 152 7.39 -4.41 -8.93
N GLU A 153 6.56 -3.56 -9.56
CA GLU A 153 5.86 -2.45 -8.91
C GLU A 153 4.82 -2.96 -7.90
N VAL A 154 4.02 -3.98 -8.26
CA VAL A 154 3.11 -4.65 -7.33
C VAL A 154 3.88 -5.19 -6.12
N ARG A 155 5.00 -5.88 -6.34
CA ARG A 155 5.86 -6.40 -5.27
C ARG A 155 6.42 -5.29 -4.38
N ALA A 156 6.87 -4.18 -4.98
CA ALA A 156 7.38 -3.03 -4.24
C ALA A 156 6.31 -2.42 -3.33
N ARG A 157 5.07 -2.27 -3.82
CA ARG A 157 3.93 -1.79 -3.01
C ARG A 157 3.63 -2.72 -1.83
N VAL A 158 3.59 -4.04 -2.07
CA VAL A 158 3.41 -5.03 -0.99
C VAL A 158 4.52 -4.92 0.03
N LYS A 159 5.78 -4.76 -0.40
CA LYS A 159 6.91 -4.61 0.50
C LYS A 159 6.78 -3.37 1.39
N VAL A 160 6.47 -2.22 0.80
CA VAL A 160 6.26 -0.97 1.57
C VAL A 160 5.14 -1.18 2.59
N PHE A 161 4.00 -1.74 2.17
CA PHE A 161 2.88 -2.02 3.07
C PHE A 161 3.28 -2.93 4.24
N CYS A 162 3.98 -4.04 3.98
CA CYS A 162 4.45 -4.93 5.05
C CYS A 162 5.43 -4.20 5.98
N ASP A 163 6.34 -3.43 5.41
CA ASP A 163 7.40 -2.74 6.15
C ASP A 163 6.86 -1.59 7.01
N THR A 164 5.79 -0.93 6.61
CA THR A 164 5.12 0.11 7.41
C THR A 164 4.12 -0.53 8.36
N THR A 165 3.12 -1.22 7.82
CA THR A 165 1.93 -1.61 8.59
C THR A 165 2.23 -2.73 9.58
N PHE A 166 2.90 -3.80 9.15
CA PHE A 166 3.16 -4.94 10.03
C PHE A 166 4.33 -4.70 10.97
N ASN A 167 5.42 -4.06 10.53
CA ASN A 167 6.52 -3.73 11.44
C ASN A 167 6.08 -2.72 12.51
N ASP A 168 5.32 -1.69 12.15
CA ASP A 168 4.82 -0.72 13.14
C ASP A 168 3.84 -1.40 14.10
N SER A 169 2.95 -2.25 13.60
CA SER A 169 2.06 -3.05 14.46
C SER A 169 2.83 -3.96 15.41
N MET A 170 3.89 -4.64 14.93
CA MET A 170 4.72 -5.51 15.76
C MET A 170 5.51 -4.71 16.81
N LYS A 171 6.04 -3.54 16.43
CA LYS A 171 6.74 -2.64 17.35
C LYS A 171 5.80 -2.11 18.44
N ASN A 172 4.58 -1.73 18.06
CA ASN A 172 3.56 -1.28 19.02
C ASN A 172 3.16 -2.39 19.98
N LEU A 173 2.90 -3.60 19.46
CA LEU A 173 2.58 -4.76 20.29
C LEU A 173 3.72 -5.09 21.26
N ARG A 174 4.97 -5.02 20.81
CA ARG A 174 6.14 -5.22 21.67
C ARG A 174 6.22 -4.19 22.78
N ASN A 175 6.02 -2.91 22.46
CA ASN A 175 6.03 -1.85 23.47
C ASN A 175 4.92 -2.04 24.52
N GLU A 176 3.71 -2.43 24.11
CA GLU A 176 2.62 -2.73 25.04
C GLU A 176 2.91 -3.97 25.90
N TYR A 177 3.50 -5.00 25.31
CA TYR A 177 3.96 -6.17 26.07
C TYR A 177 5.02 -5.78 27.12
N ASP A 178 6.03 -5.00 26.73
CA ASP A 178 7.08 -4.56 27.66
C ASP A 178 6.49 -3.70 28.81
N LYS A 179 5.52 -2.82 28.52
CA LYS A 179 4.78 -2.08 29.56
C LYS A 179 4.02 -3.01 30.50
N LEU A 180 3.36 -4.03 29.97
CA LEU A 180 2.61 -5.00 30.77
C LEU A 180 3.56 -5.77 31.71
N VAL A 181 4.71 -6.24 31.20
CA VAL A 181 5.72 -6.94 32.00
C VAL A 181 6.26 -6.04 33.12
N ILE A 182 6.57 -4.77 32.84
CA ILE A 182 7.02 -3.82 33.87
C ILE A 182 5.92 -3.60 34.92
N THR A 183 4.67 -3.55 34.50
CA THR A 183 3.53 -3.35 35.41
C THR A 183 3.34 -4.57 36.32
N ASP A 184 3.43 -5.77 35.75
CA ASP A 184 3.33 -7.04 36.49
C ASP A 184 4.45 -7.17 37.54
N GLN A 185 5.70 -6.87 37.16
CA GLN A 185 6.84 -6.83 38.08
C GLN A 185 6.67 -5.81 39.20
N ASN A 186 6.10 -4.64 38.92
CA ASN A 186 5.84 -3.64 39.96
C ASN A 186 4.77 -4.09 40.94
N ILE A 187 3.76 -4.82 40.47
CA ILE A 187 2.72 -5.41 41.33
C ILE A 187 3.36 -6.49 42.23
N GLU A 188 4.11 -7.42 41.64
CA GLU A 188 4.82 -8.48 42.39
C GLU A 188 5.76 -7.91 43.45
N ASN A 189 6.62 -6.95 43.09
CA ASN A 189 7.52 -6.29 44.04
C ASN A 189 6.75 -5.55 45.16
N SER A 190 5.58 -4.97 44.85
CA SER A 190 4.75 -4.29 45.84
C SER A 190 4.10 -5.28 46.80
N GLU A 191 3.66 -6.44 46.32
CA GLU A 191 3.13 -7.53 47.15
C GLU A 191 4.23 -8.10 48.06
N GLU A 192 5.41 -8.40 47.53
CA GLU A 192 6.55 -8.86 48.33
C GLU A 192 6.98 -7.85 49.39
N ALA A 193 7.00 -6.56 49.06
CA ALA A 193 7.31 -5.49 50.01
C ALA A 193 6.26 -5.39 51.12
N HIS A 194 4.99 -5.64 50.81
CA HIS A 194 3.90 -5.67 51.79
C HIS A 194 4.06 -6.86 52.74
N ASP A 195 4.29 -8.06 52.20
CA ASP A 195 4.53 -9.28 52.98
C ASP A 195 5.73 -9.13 53.92
N PHE A 196 6.83 -8.55 53.43
CA PHE A 196 8.01 -8.28 54.25
C PHE A 196 7.72 -7.29 55.38
N ALA A 197 6.92 -6.25 55.11
CA ALA A 197 6.51 -5.29 56.13
C ALA A 197 5.63 -5.93 57.20
N GLU A 198 4.69 -6.80 56.82
CA GLU A 198 3.87 -7.57 57.76
C GLU A 198 4.73 -8.52 58.61
N GLN A 199 5.65 -9.26 57.98
CA GLN A 199 6.56 -10.16 58.67
C GLN A 199 7.44 -9.39 59.68
N THR A 200 7.96 -8.23 59.31
CA THR A 200 8.73 -7.36 60.20
C THR A 200 7.87 -6.86 61.37
N GLY A 201 6.63 -6.44 61.11
CA GLY A 201 5.66 -6.05 62.14
C GLY A 201 5.41 -7.18 63.15
N ASN A 202 5.22 -8.41 62.65
CA ASN A 202 5.04 -9.60 63.48
C ASN A 202 6.27 -9.93 64.32
N ILE A 203 7.48 -9.80 63.77
CA ILE A 203 8.73 -9.99 64.52
C ILE A 203 8.87 -8.94 65.64
N ILE A 204 8.59 -7.66 65.34
CA ILE A 204 8.64 -6.58 66.33
C ILE A 204 7.61 -6.82 67.44
N ALA A 205 6.36 -7.15 67.09
CA ALA A 205 5.31 -7.45 68.06
C ALA A 205 5.71 -8.64 68.96
N LYS A 206 6.23 -9.72 68.38
CA LYS A 206 6.70 -10.89 69.13
C LYS A 206 7.87 -10.57 70.07
N ASN A 207 8.81 -9.75 69.62
CA ASN A 207 9.93 -9.29 70.47
C ASN A 207 9.46 -8.34 71.58
N LEU A 208 8.49 -7.48 71.30
CA LEU A 208 7.88 -6.59 72.29
C LEU A 208 7.19 -7.41 73.39
N VAL A 209 6.38 -8.40 73.01
CA VAL A 209 5.73 -9.33 73.96
C VAL A 209 6.77 -10.02 74.84
N ARG A 210 7.83 -10.58 74.25
CA ARG A 210 8.94 -11.19 75.01
C ARG A 210 9.63 -10.21 75.95
N SER A 211 9.85 -8.97 75.53
CA SER A 211 10.44 -7.93 76.36
C SER A 211 9.53 -7.54 77.54
N THR A 212 8.22 -7.43 77.30
CA THR A 212 7.25 -7.15 78.37
C THR A 212 7.11 -8.31 79.35
N GLU A 213 7.16 -9.55 78.88
CA GLU A 213 7.21 -10.74 79.74
C GLU A 213 8.48 -10.72 80.61
N ALA A 214 9.65 -10.46 80.02
CA ALA A 214 10.90 -10.37 80.76
C ALA A 214 10.86 -9.25 81.82
N GLN A 215 10.31 -8.07 81.50
CA GLN A 215 10.10 -6.99 82.47
C GLN A 215 9.10 -7.37 83.56
N ALA A 216 8.00 -8.04 83.22
CA ALA A 216 7.01 -8.49 84.20
C ALA A 216 7.61 -9.51 85.17
N HIS A 217 8.39 -10.47 84.67
CA HIS A 217 9.14 -11.43 85.50
C HIS A 217 10.13 -10.72 86.42
N GLN A 218 10.88 -9.75 85.91
CA GLN A 218 11.84 -8.99 86.71
C GLN A 218 11.14 -8.22 87.84
N ASN A 219 10.00 -7.58 87.55
CA ASN A 219 9.22 -6.84 88.55
C ASN A 219 8.70 -7.75 89.68
N GLN A 220 8.26 -8.98 89.35
CA GLN A 220 7.87 -9.97 90.36
C GLN A 220 9.03 -10.36 91.28
N GLU A 221 10.24 -10.57 90.72
CA GLU A 221 11.43 -10.85 91.53
C GLU A 221 11.84 -9.67 92.41
N THR A 222 11.74 -8.43 91.91
CA THR A 222 12.04 -7.24 92.73
C THR A 222 11.11 -7.13 93.93
N VAL A 223 9.81 -7.38 93.73
CA VAL A 223 8.82 -7.38 94.83
C VAL A 223 9.13 -8.48 95.84
N LEU A 224 9.47 -9.68 95.39
CA LEU A 224 9.90 -10.78 96.26
C LEU A 224 11.17 -10.45 97.05
N SER A 225 12.11 -9.70 96.47
CA SER A 225 13.35 -9.27 97.15
C SER A 225 13.12 -8.24 98.25
N LEU A 226 12.09 -7.39 98.11
CA LEU A 226 11.73 -6.34 99.07
C LEU A 226 10.90 -6.85 100.26
N LEU A 227 10.36 -8.07 100.17
CA LEU A 227 9.60 -8.74 101.22
C LEU A 227 10.47 -9.62 102.14
N LYS A 228 11.79 -9.65 101.90
CA LYS A 228 12.80 -10.26 102.80
C LYS A 228 13.43 -9.19 103.68
#